data_AF-A0A957ZXF1-F1
#
_entry.id   AF-A0A957ZXF1-F1
#
_cell.length_a   1.000
_cell.length_b   1.000
_cell.length_c   1.000
_cell.angle_alpha   90.00
_cell.angle_beta   90.00
_cell.angle_gamma   90.00
#
_symmetry.space_group_name_H-M   'P 1'
#
loop_
_entity.id
_entity.type
_entity.pdbx_description
1 polymer ?
#
loop_
_entity_poly.entity_id
_entity_poly.type
_entity_poly.pdbx_seq_one_letter_code
_entity_poly.pdbx_strand_id
1 'polypeptide(L)'
;IPDGGDFRVSFRVPIDASTDEHIVEVCAAERSQSGELVCTAGEFAQRTETLFMVEGPTLDPPALSTDPTSAKAGALITLIGANFTPGDYEGLVFWDGNGMDRLKIPAGGAFNATVRVPVDAFVGEHSISVCAAESDAGGNLTCITGSFEQRAETLFVVDAATPIRVCKEEVDPCSPFSKATV
;
A
#
# COMPACT_ATOMS: atom_id res chain seq x y z
N ILE A 1 33.06 37.44 -15.31
CA ILE A 1 32.42 36.11 -15.11
C ILE A 1 31.48 35.94 -16.29
N PRO A 2 31.74 35.00 -17.19
CA PRO A 2 30.63 34.12 -17.53
C PRO A 2 31.14 32.73 -17.89
N ASP A 3 31.17 31.83 -16.92
CA ASP A 3 31.02 30.41 -17.26
C ASP A 3 29.51 30.17 -17.22
N GLY A 4 28.90 30.21 -18.42
CA GLY A 4 27.51 29.81 -18.64
C GLY A 4 27.37 28.32 -18.34
N GLY A 5 27.29 28.00 -17.05
CA GLY A 5 27.24 26.64 -16.56
C GLY A 5 25.87 26.03 -16.80
N ASP A 6 25.85 24.95 -17.58
CA ASP A 6 24.72 24.03 -17.60
C ASP A 6 24.46 23.51 -16.18
N PHE A 7 23.22 23.60 -15.73
CA PHE A 7 22.78 22.97 -14.48
C PHE A 7 21.88 21.79 -14.79
N ARG A 8 21.98 20.74 -13.97
CA ARG A 8 21.11 19.56 -14.03
C ARG A 8 20.47 19.36 -12.68
N VAL A 9 19.15 19.30 -12.65
CA VAL A 9 18.36 18.94 -11.48
C VAL A 9 17.54 17.71 -11.83
N SER A 10 17.44 16.78 -10.89
CA SER A 10 16.59 15.60 -10.99
C SER A 10 15.63 15.61 -9.82
N PHE A 11 14.36 15.40 -10.11
CA PHE A 11 13.31 15.26 -9.11
C PHE A 11 12.60 13.93 -9.35
N ARG A 12 12.00 13.36 -8.30
CA ARG A 12 11.11 12.21 -8.46
C ARG A 12 9.75 12.74 -8.92
N VAL A 13 9.19 12.13 -9.95
CA VAL A 13 7.80 12.38 -10.33
C VAL A 13 6.93 11.97 -9.14
N PRO A 14 6.04 12.86 -8.64
CA PRO A 14 5.10 12.50 -7.58
C PRO A 14 4.27 11.27 -7.96
N ILE A 15 3.98 10.41 -6.98
CA ILE A 15 3.22 9.17 -7.20
C ILE A 15 1.77 9.44 -7.62
N ASP A 16 1.26 10.65 -7.39
CA ASP A 16 -0.06 11.17 -7.73
C ASP A 16 -0.06 12.07 -8.97
N ALA A 17 1.08 12.26 -9.64
CA ALA A 17 1.17 13.13 -10.80
C ALA A 17 0.22 12.66 -11.91
N SER A 18 -0.64 13.57 -12.39
CA SER A 18 -1.58 13.23 -13.46
C SER A 18 -0.86 12.83 -14.73
N THR A 19 -1.45 11.91 -15.49
CA THR A 19 -0.94 11.44 -16.79
C THR A 19 -1.25 12.45 -17.88
N ASP A 20 -0.80 13.68 -17.64
CA ASP A 20 -1.02 14.83 -18.47
C ASP A 20 0.29 15.60 -18.60
N GLU A 21 0.22 16.69 -19.32
CA GLU A 21 1.30 17.64 -19.46
C GLU A 21 1.49 18.42 -18.15
N HIS A 22 2.66 18.26 -17.54
CA HIS A 22 3.07 19.05 -16.38
C HIS A 22 4.06 20.12 -16.80
N ILE A 23 3.89 21.32 -16.25
CA ILE A 23 4.84 22.42 -16.43
C ILE A 23 5.89 22.32 -15.33
N VAL A 24 7.13 22.03 -15.72
CA VAL A 24 8.28 22.15 -14.82
C VAL A 24 8.84 23.54 -15.00
N GLU A 25 8.57 24.40 -14.01
CA GLU A 25 9.11 25.74 -13.95
C GLU A 25 10.47 25.72 -13.24
N VAL A 26 11.50 26.23 -13.91
CA VAL A 26 12.79 26.54 -13.30
C VAL A 26 13.00 28.05 -13.35
N CYS A 27 13.27 28.63 -12.19
CA CYS A 27 13.51 30.06 -12.04
C CYS A 27 14.82 30.31 -11.28
N ALA A 28 15.48 31.42 -11.59
CA ALA A 28 16.45 32.00 -10.67
C ALA A 28 15.70 32.51 -9.43
N ALA A 29 15.99 31.92 -8.28
CA ALA A 29 15.37 32.31 -7.02
C ALA A 29 16.36 33.08 -6.14
N GLU A 30 15.89 34.15 -5.51
CA GLU A 30 16.60 34.82 -4.43
C GLU A 30 16.01 34.41 -3.08
N ARG A 31 16.88 34.33 -2.06
CA ARG A 31 16.43 34.06 -0.69
C ARG A 31 15.71 35.30 -0.18
N SER A 32 14.43 35.18 0.12
CA SER A 32 13.67 36.26 0.73
C SER A 32 14.21 36.56 2.14
N GLN A 33 13.79 37.69 2.72
CA GLN A 33 14.10 38.03 4.11
C GLN A 33 13.53 37.02 5.12
N SER A 34 12.55 36.20 4.72
CA SER A 34 12.00 35.09 5.53
C SER A 34 12.71 33.74 5.29
N GLY A 35 13.69 33.69 4.38
CA GLY A 35 14.40 32.46 4.03
C GLY A 35 13.70 31.59 2.99
N GLU A 36 12.53 32.01 2.51
CA GLU A 36 11.76 31.38 1.44
C GLU A 36 12.43 31.63 0.08
N LEU A 37 12.52 30.59 -0.75
CA LEU A 37 13.01 30.74 -2.12
C LEU A 37 11.88 31.29 -2.98
N VAL A 38 12.04 32.51 -3.47
CA VAL A 38 11.04 33.16 -4.32
C VAL A 38 11.68 33.37 -5.69
N CYS A 39 10.99 32.95 -6.75
CA CYS A 39 11.39 33.26 -8.11
C CYS A 39 11.48 34.79 -8.27
N THR A 40 12.63 35.30 -8.68
CA THR A 40 12.82 36.74 -8.83
C THR A 40 11.86 37.26 -9.91
N ALA A 41 10.96 38.16 -9.56
CA ALA A 41 10.04 38.78 -10.52
C ALA A 41 10.67 40.06 -11.09
N GLY A 42 10.74 40.19 -12.41
CA GLY A 42 11.28 41.37 -13.09
C GLY A 42 11.66 41.11 -14.55
N GLU A 43 11.98 42.17 -15.29
CA GLU A 43 12.31 42.12 -16.73
C GLU A 43 13.58 41.31 -17.05
N PHE A 44 14.41 41.04 -16.03
CA PHE A 44 15.62 40.24 -16.11
C PHE A 44 15.51 38.86 -15.43
N ALA A 45 14.29 38.45 -15.05
CA ALA A 45 14.06 37.14 -14.46
C ALA A 45 14.37 36.04 -15.49
N GLN A 46 15.32 35.16 -15.15
CA GLN A 46 15.51 33.93 -15.92
C GLN A 46 14.49 32.90 -15.46
N ARG A 47 13.45 32.71 -16.27
CA ARG A 47 12.43 31.68 -16.12
C ARG A 47 12.49 30.79 -17.36
N THR A 48 12.53 29.48 -17.14
CA THR A 48 12.37 28.49 -18.20
C THR A 48 11.30 27.52 -17.78
N GLU A 49 10.36 27.30 -18.67
CA GLU A 49 9.30 26.32 -18.51
C GLU A 49 9.59 25.22 -19.52
N THR A 50 9.50 23.97 -19.07
CA THR A 50 9.52 22.82 -19.96
C THR A 50 8.31 21.96 -19.69
N LEU A 51 7.81 21.35 -20.75
CA LEU A 51 6.67 20.46 -20.70
C LEU A 51 7.20 19.05 -20.46
N PHE A 52 6.73 18.43 -19.38
CA PHE A 52 7.05 17.06 -19.03
C PHE A 52 5.76 16.25 -19.12
N MET A 53 5.71 15.31 -20.07
CA MET A 53 4.62 14.34 -20.15
C MET A 53 4.86 13.24 -19.13
N VAL A 54 3.95 13.11 -18.18
CA VAL A 54 3.89 11.90 -17.34
C VAL A 54 3.17 10.84 -18.17
N GLU A 55 3.93 9.92 -18.77
CA GLU A 55 3.34 8.76 -19.42
C GLU A 55 2.68 7.88 -18.34
N GLY A 56 1.37 7.69 -18.46
CA GLY A 56 0.66 6.72 -17.64
C GLY A 56 1.18 5.32 -17.95
N PRO A 57 1.57 4.53 -16.94
CA PRO A 57 1.93 3.17 -17.25
C PRO A 57 0.68 2.45 -17.81
N THR A 58 0.83 1.66 -18.87
CA THR A 58 -0.18 0.69 -19.32
C THR A 58 -0.24 -0.50 -18.35
N LEU A 59 -0.29 -0.21 -17.05
CA LEU A 59 -0.18 -1.20 -15.99
C LEU A 59 -1.55 -1.74 -15.63
N ASP A 60 -1.62 -3.06 -15.47
CA ASP A 60 -2.74 -3.72 -14.84
C ASP A 60 -3.04 -3.06 -13.48
N PRO A 61 -4.31 -2.98 -13.06
CA PRO A 61 -4.64 -2.40 -11.77
C PRO A 61 -3.94 -3.15 -10.63
N PRO A 62 -3.66 -2.47 -9.50
CA PRO A 62 -3.16 -3.12 -8.29
C PRO A 62 -4.03 -4.33 -7.93
N ALA A 63 -3.37 -5.45 -7.64
CA ALA A 63 -4.03 -6.70 -7.32
C ALA A 63 -3.55 -7.20 -5.96
N LEU A 64 -4.48 -7.77 -5.19
CA LEU A 64 -4.21 -8.30 -3.85
C LEU A 64 -4.81 -9.69 -3.71
N SER A 65 -4.05 -10.58 -3.07
CA SER A 65 -4.49 -11.93 -2.73
C SER A 65 -3.86 -12.38 -1.42
N THR A 66 -4.42 -13.44 -0.84
CA THR A 66 -3.94 -14.03 0.41
C THR A 66 -3.66 -15.51 0.24
N ASP A 67 -2.62 -15.99 0.92
CA ASP A 67 -2.29 -17.41 1.02
C ASP A 67 -2.02 -17.79 2.49
N PRO A 68 -2.91 -18.57 3.13
CA PRO A 68 -4.18 -19.11 2.60
C PRO A 68 -5.27 -18.05 2.44
N THR A 69 -6.35 -18.36 1.72
CA THR A 69 -7.55 -17.48 1.58
C THR A 69 -8.56 -17.61 2.72
N SER A 70 -8.36 -18.59 3.61
CA SER A 70 -9.10 -18.73 4.86
C SER A 70 -8.18 -19.17 5.99
N ALA A 71 -8.44 -18.66 7.20
CA ALA A 71 -7.78 -19.13 8.41
C ALA A 71 -8.59 -18.76 9.66
N LYS A 72 -8.16 -19.29 10.81
CA LYS A 72 -8.73 -18.90 12.11
C LYS A 72 -8.28 -17.48 12.50
N ALA A 73 -9.08 -16.80 13.32
CA ALA A 73 -8.67 -15.58 14.00
C ALA A 73 -7.31 -15.76 14.70
N GLY A 74 -6.44 -14.76 14.59
CA GLY A 74 -5.07 -14.81 15.13
C GLY A 74 -4.05 -15.59 14.30
N ALA A 75 -4.43 -16.23 13.18
CA ALA A 75 -3.49 -16.92 12.31
C ALA A 75 -2.57 -15.94 11.55
N LEU A 76 -1.38 -16.42 11.17
CA LEU A 76 -0.49 -15.71 10.25
C LEU A 76 -0.82 -16.13 8.82
N ILE A 77 -0.97 -15.15 7.93
CA ILE A 77 -1.25 -15.35 6.51
C ILE A 77 -0.25 -14.56 5.67
N THR A 78 -0.04 -14.98 4.42
CA THR A 78 0.78 -14.25 3.46
C THR A 78 -0.12 -13.37 2.61
N LEU A 79 0.13 -12.06 2.65
CA LEU A 79 -0.49 -11.07 1.78
C LEU A 79 0.39 -10.85 0.56
N ILE A 80 -0.18 -11.10 -0.62
CA ILE A 80 0.52 -11.08 -1.90
C ILE A 80 -0.05 -9.92 -2.72
N GLY A 81 0.77 -8.91 -2.98
CA GLY A 81 0.42 -7.75 -3.80
C GLY A 81 1.17 -7.73 -5.12
N ALA A 82 0.48 -7.32 -6.18
CA ALA A 82 1.04 -7.15 -7.52
C ALA A 82 0.57 -5.82 -8.14
N ASN A 83 1.33 -5.32 -9.12
CA ASN A 83 1.03 -4.10 -9.88
C ASN A 83 0.92 -2.81 -9.04
N PHE A 84 1.55 -2.78 -7.87
CA PHE A 84 1.72 -1.56 -7.06
C PHE A 84 2.91 -0.72 -7.56
N THR A 85 2.99 -0.47 -8.88
CA THR A 85 4.13 0.21 -9.51
C THR A 85 3.99 1.73 -9.42
N PRO A 86 5.10 2.48 -9.27
CA PRO A 86 6.50 2.06 -9.43
C PRO A 86 7.08 1.31 -8.23
N GLY A 87 6.35 1.24 -7.10
CA GLY A 87 6.87 0.77 -5.82
C GLY A 87 7.80 1.79 -5.15
N ASP A 88 8.58 1.35 -4.15
CA ASP A 88 9.51 2.16 -3.34
C ASP A 88 8.84 3.13 -2.34
N TYR A 89 7.63 2.81 -1.86
CA TYR A 89 6.87 3.63 -0.91
C TYR A 89 6.28 2.79 0.24
N GLU A 90 5.68 3.46 1.23
CA GLU A 90 5.02 2.80 2.36
C GLU A 90 3.59 2.40 1.98
N GLY A 91 3.15 1.24 2.46
CA GLY A 91 1.79 0.73 2.29
C GLY A 91 1.10 0.59 3.64
N LEU A 92 -0.20 0.87 3.67
CA LEU A 92 -1.05 0.64 4.84
C LEU A 92 -1.99 -0.53 4.56
N VAL A 93 -2.07 -1.46 5.51
CA VAL A 93 -2.97 -2.62 5.46
C VAL A 93 -4.19 -2.33 6.33
N PHE A 94 -5.37 -2.64 5.82
CA PHE A 94 -6.63 -2.47 6.52
C PHE A 94 -7.38 -3.80 6.59
N TRP A 95 -8.07 -4.00 7.72
CA TRP A 95 -9.01 -5.08 7.97
C TRP A 95 -10.39 -4.50 8.20
N ASP A 96 -11.36 -4.81 7.32
CA ASP A 96 -12.71 -4.23 7.32
C ASP A 96 -12.69 -2.68 7.42
N GLY A 97 -11.73 -2.06 6.72
CA GLY A 97 -11.50 -0.61 6.72
C GLY A 97 -10.76 -0.05 7.95
N ASN A 98 -10.41 -0.89 8.94
CA ASN A 98 -9.62 -0.48 10.11
C ASN A 98 -8.12 -0.71 9.86
N GLY A 99 -7.29 0.30 10.11
CA GLY A 99 -5.85 0.19 9.93
C GLY A 99 -5.26 -0.91 10.83
N MET A 100 -4.59 -1.88 10.21
CA MET A 100 -4.06 -3.07 10.87
C MET A 100 -2.54 -3.08 10.93
N ASP A 101 -1.88 -2.80 9.81
CA ASP A 101 -0.42 -2.91 9.71
C ASP A 101 0.17 -1.94 8.68
N ARG A 102 1.50 -1.84 8.65
CA ARG A 102 2.27 -1.05 7.70
C ARG A 102 3.31 -1.95 7.03
N LEU A 103 3.51 -1.80 5.73
CA LEU A 103 4.51 -2.56 4.99
C LEU A 103 5.25 -1.67 4.00
N LYS A 104 6.48 -2.03 3.65
CA LYS A 104 7.21 -1.38 2.56
C LYS A 104 6.87 -2.07 1.24
N ILE A 105 6.41 -1.31 0.25
CA ILE A 105 6.23 -1.82 -1.13
C ILE A 105 7.56 -1.65 -1.86
N PRO A 106 8.24 -2.74 -2.27
CA PRO A 106 9.51 -2.67 -2.97
C PRO A 106 9.38 -2.01 -4.34
N ALA A 107 10.50 -1.51 -4.87
CA ALA A 107 10.57 -1.09 -6.27
C ALA A 107 10.12 -2.24 -7.18
N GLY A 108 9.28 -1.92 -8.18
CA GLY A 108 8.63 -2.91 -9.04
C GLY A 108 7.23 -3.31 -8.60
N GLY A 109 6.77 -2.90 -7.41
CA GLY A 109 5.34 -2.97 -7.04
C GLY A 109 4.79 -4.36 -6.75
N ALA A 110 5.65 -5.35 -6.55
CA ALA A 110 5.27 -6.68 -6.10
C ALA A 110 5.82 -6.91 -4.68
N PHE A 111 4.98 -7.45 -3.79
CA PHE A 111 5.37 -7.73 -2.41
C PHE A 111 4.70 -8.99 -1.87
N ASN A 112 5.39 -9.63 -0.92
CA ASN A 112 4.83 -10.67 -0.06
C ASN A 112 5.08 -10.25 1.39
N ALA A 113 4.01 -10.08 2.17
CA ALA A 113 4.08 -9.65 3.55
C ALA A 113 3.34 -10.64 4.45
N THR A 114 3.89 -10.97 5.61
CA THR A 114 3.18 -11.77 6.60
C THR A 114 2.35 -10.86 7.49
N VAL A 115 1.04 -11.09 7.54
CA VAL A 115 0.11 -10.33 8.39
C VAL A 115 -0.63 -11.29 9.33
N ARG A 116 -1.03 -10.78 10.49
CA ARG A 116 -1.81 -11.55 11.46
C ARG A 116 -3.28 -11.18 11.33
N VAL A 117 -4.15 -12.18 11.13
CA VAL A 117 -5.60 -12.00 11.22
C VAL A 117 -5.96 -11.52 12.63
N PRO A 118 -6.80 -10.49 12.81
CA PRO A 118 -7.20 -10.03 14.13
C PRO A 118 -7.72 -11.16 15.02
N VAL A 119 -7.35 -11.15 16.29
CA VAL A 119 -7.72 -12.21 17.25
C VAL A 119 -9.19 -12.17 17.64
N ASP A 120 -9.82 -11.02 17.45
CA ASP A 120 -11.22 -10.70 17.71
C ASP A 120 -12.06 -10.69 16.42
N ALA A 121 -11.49 -11.10 15.27
CA ALA A 121 -12.23 -11.24 14.04
C ALA A 121 -13.37 -12.25 14.20
N PHE A 122 -14.57 -11.87 13.76
CA PHE A 122 -15.72 -12.75 13.74
C PHE A 122 -15.56 -13.83 12.68
N VAL A 123 -16.38 -14.88 12.75
CA VAL A 123 -16.40 -15.92 11.73
C VAL A 123 -17.19 -15.40 10.53
N GLY A 124 -16.62 -15.49 9.33
CA GLY A 124 -17.26 -15.03 8.11
C GLY A 124 -16.30 -14.46 7.08
N GLU A 125 -16.86 -13.79 6.09
CA GLU A 125 -16.10 -13.06 5.08
C GLU A 125 -15.70 -11.67 5.59
N HIS A 126 -14.44 -11.33 5.39
CA HIS A 126 -13.83 -10.07 5.78
C HIS A 126 -13.08 -9.46 4.60
N SER A 127 -12.91 -8.15 4.62
CA SER A 127 -12.18 -7.44 3.58
C SER A 127 -10.79 -7.04 4.06
N ILE A 128 -9.78 -7.34 3.25
CA ILE A 128 -8.41 -6.91 3.47
C ILE A 128 -8.04 -5.99 2.32
N SER A 129 -7.62 -4.77 2.63
CA SER A 129 -7.15 -3.83 1.62
C SER A 129 -5.76 -3.31 1.93
N VAL A 130 -5.03 -2.97 0.86
CA VAL A 130 -3.73 -2.29 0.93
C VAL A 130 -3.80 -1.05 0.08
N CYS A 131 -3.33 0.07 0.62
CA CYS A 131 -3.18 1.32 -0.13
C CYS A 131 -1.73 1.79 -0.08
N ALA A 132 -1.26 2.48 -1.11
CA ALA A 132 -0.09 3.33 -1.02
C ALA A 132 -0.32 4.44 -0.01
N ALA A 133 0.70 4.75 0.79
CA ALA A 133 0.65 5.75 1.83
C ALA A 133 1.77 6.76 1.72
N GLU A 134 1.43 7.99 2.08
CA GLU A 134 2.35 9.11 2.17
C GLU A 134 2.31 9.71 3.57
N SER A 135 3.39 10.37 3.98
CA SER A 135 3.44 11.08 5.25
C SER A 135 2.85 12.47 5.10
N ASP A 136 1.90 12.82 5.95
CA ASP A 136 1.45 14.20 6.11
C ASP A 136 2.55 15.09 6.73
N ALA A 137 2.29 16.40 6.81
CA ALA A 137 3.22 17.36 7.41
C ALA A 137 3.52 17.08 8.91
N GLY A 138 2.70 16.27 9.57
CA GLY A 138 2.89 15.80 10.94
C GLY A 138 3.62 14.44 11.05
N GLY A 139 3.97 13.82 9.93
CA GLY A 139 4.61 12.50 9.88
C GLY A 139 3.65 11.32 10.05
N ASN A 140 2.34 11.53 9.99
CA ASN A 140 1.36 10.45 9.99
C ASN A 140 1.16 9.90 8.58
N LEU A 141 1.04 8.58 8.47
CA LEU A 141 0.82 7.93 7.18
C LEU A 141 -0.68 7.85 6.88
N THR A 142 -1.06 8.27 5.68
CA THR A 142 -2.44 8.19 5.17
C THR A 142 -2.46 7.60 3.78
N CYS A 143 -3.56 6.93 3.41
CA CYS A 143 -3.73 6.45 2.04
C CYS A 143 -3.73 7.62 1.07
N ILE A 144 -3.01 7.45 -0.03
CA ILE A 144 -3.05 8.36 -1.16
C ILE A 144 -4.40 8.16 -1.85
N THR A 145 -5.15 9.24 -2.01
CA THR A 145 -6.46 9.24 -2.67
C THR A 145 -6.43 10.03 -3.97
N GLY A 146 -7.18 9.60 -4.98
CA GLY A 146 -7.30 10.32 -6.25
C GLY A 146 -7.23 9.40 -7.46
N SER A 147 -6.99 9.98 -8.63
CA SER A 147 -6.96 9.25 -9.91
C SER A 147 -5.87 8.19 -10.02
N PHE A 148 -4.89 8.19 -9.11
CA PHE A 148 -3.77 7.25 -9.04
C PHE A 148 -3.71 6.52 -7.69
N GLU A 149 -4.86 6.40 -7.00
CA GLU A 149 -4.95 5.61 -5.79
C GLU A 149 -4.48 4.17 -6.05
N GLN A 150 -3.33 3.83 -5.49
CA GLN A 150 -2.83 2.46 -5.54
C GLN A 150 -3.44 1.68 -4.39
N ARG A 151 -4.72 1.32 -4.56
CA ARG A 151 -5.46 0.47 -3.62
C ARG A 151 -5.85 -0.83 -4.30
N ALA A 152 -5.68 -1.92 -3.57
CA ALA A 152 -6.31 -3.18 -3.90
C ALA A 152 -6.99 -3.77 -2.67
N GLU A 153 -8.04 -4.54 -2.89
CA GLU A 153 -8.81 -5.21 -1.87
C GLU A 153 -9.01 -6.68 -2.26
N THR A 154 -9.05 -7.53 -1.24
CA THR A 154 -9.31 -8.96 -1.39
C THR A 154 -10.20 -9.44 -0.26
N LEU A 155 -10.94 -10.52 -0.53
CA LEU A 155 -11.80 -11.16 0.47
C LEU A 155 -11.02 -12.25 1.18
N PHE A 156 -11.23 -12.36 2.48
CA PHE A 156 -10.61 -13.37 3.32
C PHE A 156 -11.67 -13.99 4.23
N VAL A 157 -11.65 -15.32 4.37
CA VAL A 157 -12.63 -16.03 5.20
C VAL A 157 -12.02 -16.39 6.54
N VAL A 158 -12.63 -15.91 7.63
CA VAL A 158 -12.28 -16.33 8.98
C VAL A 158 -13.05 -17.60 9.32
N ASP A 159 -12.31 -18.69 9.50
CA ASP A 159 -12.85 -19.99 9.86
C ASP A 159 -13.32 -20.02 11.32
N ALA A 160 -14.41 -20.73 11.57
CA ALA A 160 -14.83 -21.03 12.93
C ALA A 160 -13.70 -21.75 13.67
N ALA A 161 -13.41 -21.31 14.90
CA ALA A 161 -12.62 -22.12 15.80
C ALA A 161 -13.34 -23.47 15.92
N THR A 162 -12.69 -24.55 15.49
CA THR A 162 -13.22 -25.90 15.73
C THR A 162 -13.52 -26.00 17.22
N PRO A 163 -14.79 -26.23 17.62
CA PRO A 163 -15.08 -26.38 19.03
C PRO A 163 -14.20 -27.52 19.54
N ILE A 164 -13.41 -27.26 20.58
CA ILE A 164 -12.73 -28.32 21.30
C ILE A 164 -13.85 -29.23 21.78
N ARG A 165 -13.99 -30.41 21.16
CA ARG A 165 -14.76 -31.49 21.78
C ARG A 165 -13.95 -31.91 22.99
N VAL A 166 -14.20 -31.25 24.12
CA VAL A 166 -13.87 -31.83 25.41
C VAL A 166 -14.77 -33.06 25.48
N CYS A 167 -14.21 -34.22 25.18
CA CYS A 167 -14.77 -35.45 25.73
C CYS A 167 -14.78 -35.20 27.24
N LYS A 168 -15.95 -34.92 27.81
CA LYS A 168 -16.10 -35.04 29.25
C LYS A 168 -15.68 -36.47 29.56
N GLU A 169 -14.56 -36.60 30.25
CA GLU A 169 -14.17 -37.81 30.92
C GLU A 169 -15.16 -38.04 32.08
N GLU A 170 -16.40 -38.33 31.74
CA GLU A 170 -17.41 -38.86 32.66
C GLU A 170 -18.51 -39.51 31.83
N VAL A 171 -18.38 -40.83 31.73
CA VAL A 171 -19.42 -41.82 31.34
C VAL A 171 -19.83 -41.79 29.86
N ASP A 172 -19.01 -42.39 28.98
CA ASP A 172 -19.48 -43.39 27.99
C ASP A 172 -18.34 -43.80 27.03
N PRO A 173 -17.94 -45.08 26.95
CA PRO A 173 -16.89 -45.51 26.04
C PRO A 173 -17.39 -45.52 24.59
N CYS A 174 -16.72 -44.73 23.73
CA CYS A 174 -16.72 -44.94 22.28
C CYS A 174 -16.32 -46.39 21.99
N SER A 175 -17.29 -47.22 21.60
CA SER A 175 -17.05 -48.60 21.18
C SER A 175 -17.58 -48.80 19.76
N PRO A 176 -16.72 -49.00 18.75
CA PRO A 176 -17.15 -49.61 17.50
C PRO A 176 -17.06 -51.13 17.66
N PHE A 177 -18.16 -51.78 18.04
CA PHE A 177 -18.26 -53.23 17.85
C PHE A 177 -18.48 -53.52 16.37
N SER A 178 -17.37 -53.75 15.67
CA SER A 178 -17.34 -54.50 14.42
C SER A 178 -17.93 -55.89 14.65
N LYS A 179 -19.11 -56.15 14.07
CA LYS A 179 -19.55 -57.52 13.81
C LYS A 179 -19.05 -57.90 12.42
N ALA A 180 -17.92 -58.59 12.40
CA ALA A 180 -17.50 -59.41 11.27
C ALA A 180 -17.06 -60.77 11.81
N THR A 181 -17.84 -61.82 11.55
CA THR A 181 -17.37 -63.17 11.19
C THR A 181 -18.56 -63.97 10.67
N VAL A 182 -18.25 -64.71 9.62
CA VAL A 182 -19.02 -65.61 8.74
C VAL A 182 -19.82 -66.68 9.49
#